data_AF-A0A4U0VE72-F1
#
_entry.id   AF-A0A4U0VE72-F1
#
_cell.length_a   1.000
_cell.length_b   1.000
_cell.length_c   1.000
_cell.angle_alpha   90.00
_cell.angle_beta   90.00
_cell.angle_gamma   90.00
#
_symmetry.space_group_name_H-M   'P 1'
#
loop_
_entity.id
_entity.type
_entity.pdbx_description
1 polymer ?
#
loop_
_entity_poly.entity_id
_entity_poly.type
_entity_poly.pdbx_seq_one_letter_code
_entity_poly.pdbx_strand_id
1 'polypeptide(L)'
;MVTITHVATRDIRFPTSLDKTGSDAMNAAGDYSAAYCILHTDTEHSGHGMTFTIGRGNEIVCQAIRLLADRVKGKSLDSLVADWGKTWRYL
;
A
#
# COMPACT_ATOMS: atom_id res chain seq x y z
N MET A 1 -17.63 -16.52 -2.36
CA MET A 1 -16.64 -15.93 -3.28
C MET A 1 -16.43 -14.51 -2.81
N VAL A 2 -15.24 -14.20 -2.30
CA VAL A 2 -14.91 -12.84 -1.79
C VAL A 2 -14.49 -11.98 -2.97
N THR A 3 -15.09 -10.82 -3.16
CA THR A 3 -14.80 -9.88 -4.27
C THR A 3 -14.17 -8.62 -3.73
N ILE A 4 -13.10 -8.13 -4.36
CA ILE A 4 -12.53 -6.82 -4.02
C ILE A 4 -13.44 -5.74 -4.61
N THR A 5 -14.09 -4.93 -3.77
CA THR A 5 -15.11 -3.97 -4.18
C THR A 5 -14.54 -2.56 -4.34
N HIS A 6 -13.59 -2.19 -3.48
CA HIS A 6 -13.02 -0.85 -3.43
C HIS A 6 -11.57 -0.90 -2.91
N VAL A 7 -10.78 0.11 -3.28
CA VAL A 7 -9.43 0.28 -2.75
C VAL A 7 -9.26 1.69 -2.22
N ALA A 8 -8.79 1.78 -0.98
CA ALA A 8 -8.41 3.04 -0.35
C ALA A 8 -6.89 3.08 -0.15
N THR A 9 -6.31 4.28 -0.25
CA THR A 9 -4.93 4.53 0.16
C THR A 9 -4.87 5.65 1.19
N ARG A 10 -3.90 5.54 2.11
CA ARG A 10 -3.65 6.54 3.14
C ARG A 10 -2.18 6.95 3.10
N ASP A 11 -1.94 8.25 3.01
CA ASP A 11 -0.62 8.85 3.18
C ASP A 11 -0.42 9.09 4.68
N ILE A 12 0.29 8.17 5.33
CA ILE A 12 0.53 8.21 6.78
C ILE A 12 1.99 8.59 7.01
N ARG A 13 2.22 9.61 7.84
CA ARG A 13 3.57 10.10 8.16
C ARG A 13 3.73 10.26 9.67
N PHE A 14 4.85 9.81 10.19
CA PHE A 14 5.22 9.92 11.60
C PHE A 14 6.40 10.89 11.73
N PRO A 15 6.36 11.84 12.68
CA PRO A 15 7.35 12.92 12.77
C PRO A 15 8.66 12.47 13.44
N THR A 16 9.26 11.38 12.95
CA THR A 16 10.53 10.82 13.46
C THR A 16 11.72 11.75 13.24
N SER A 17 11.59 12.77 12.38
CA SER A 17 12.60 13.81 12.24
C SER A 17 12.80 14.65 13.52
N LEU A 18 11.80 14.72 14.41
CA LEU A 18 11.87 15.52 15.63
C LEU A 18 12.90 14.99 16.64
N ASP A 19 13.09 13.67 16.70
CA ASP A 19 14.07 13.01 17.57
C ASP A 19 15.20 12.31 16.80
N LYS A 20 15.19 12.44 15.46
CA LYS A 20 16.17 11.85 14.53
C LYS A 20 16.17 10.31 14.55
N THR A 21 15.07 9.68 14.95
CA THR A 21 14.92 8.23 14.82
C THR A 21 15.12 7.81 13.37
N GLY A 22 16.03 6.86 13.14
CA GLY A 22 16.34 6.36 11.81
C GLY A 22 17.29 7.20 10.97
N SER A 23 17.91 8.25 11.55
CA SER A 23 18.88 9.07 10.82
C SER A 23 20.12 8.24 10.44
N ASP A 24 20.64 8.47 9.24
CA ASP A 24 21.90 7.93 8.77
C ASP A 24 22.72 8.99 7.98
N ALA A 25 23.88 8.61 7.45
CA ALA A 25 24.76 9.53 6.73
C ALA A 25 24.16 10.13 5.45
N MET A 26 23.18 9.46 4.83
CA MET A 26 22.45 9.91 3.64
C MET A 26 21.12 10.59 4.03
N ASN A 27 20.39 10.00 4.99
CA ASN A 27 19.05 10.38 5.39
C ASN A 27 19.08 11.06 6.77
N ALA A 28 19.56 12.31 6.83
CA ALA A 28 19.82 13.00 8.09
C ALA A 28 18.57 13.21 8.99
N ALA A 29 17.37 13.33 8.40
CA ALA A 29 16.11 13.54 9.11
C ALA A 29 14.91 13.10 8.25
N GLY A 30 14.64 11.79 8.22
CA GLY A 30 13.47 11.23 7.57
C GLY A 30 12.24 11.21 8.48
N ASP A 31 11.06 11.38 7.88
CA ASP A 31 9.78 11.14 8.56
C ASP A 31 9.26 9.78 8.11
N TYR A 32 9.40 8.77 8.97
CA TYR A 32 8.94 7.42 8.67
C TYR A 32 7.48 7.47 8.23
N SER A 33 7.21 6.90 7.07
CA SER A 33 5.94 7.05 6.40
C SER A 33 5.50 5.73 5.82
N ALA A 34 4.18 5.55 5.74
CA ALA A 34 3.54 4.41 5.12
C ALA A 34 2.63 4.90 4.00
N ALA A 35 2.91 4.46 2.78
CA ALA A 35 1.94 4.49 1.70
C ALA A 35 1.03 3.26 1.90
N TYR A 36 -0.06 3.47 2.63
CA TYR A 36 -0.92 2.40 3.11
C TYR A 36 -2.01 2.07 2.09
N CYS A 37 -2.34 0.79 1.93
CA CYS A 37 -3.34 0.25 1.02
C CYS A 37 -4.36 -0.59 1.78
N ILE A 38 -5.64 -0.38 1.48
CA ILE A 38 -6.75 -1.18 2.01
C ILE A 38 -7.57 -1.69 0.83
N LEU A 39 -7.58 -3.01 0.65
CA LEU A 39 -8.48 -3.71 -0.27
C LEU A 39 -9.76 -4.05 0.49
N HIS A 40 -10.84 -3.32 0.19
CA HIS A 40 -12.16 -3.61 0.72
C HIS A 40 -12.80 -4.74 -0.08
N THR A 41 -13.52 -5.61 0.61
CA THR A 41 -14.24 -6.72 -0.01
C THR A 41 -15.75 -6.55 0.15
N ASP A 42 -16.51 -7.49 -0.41
CA ASP A 42 -17.95 -7.66 -0.19
C ASP A 42 -18.28 -8.38 1.13
N THR A 43 -17.28 -8.65 1.98
CA THR A 43 -17.45 -9.22 3.32
C THR A 43 -16.95 -8.26 4.41
N GLU A 44 -16.96 -8.70 5.67
CA GLU A 44 -16.40 -7.96 6.81
C GLU A 44 -14.86 -7.87 6.79
N HIS A 45 -14.20 -8.69 5.99
CA HIS A 45 -12.74 -8.72 5.93
C HIS A 45 -12.20 -7.71 4.91
N SER A 46 -11.03 -7.16 5.23
CA SER A 46 -10.27 -6.28 4.34
C SER A 46 -8.81 -6.70 4.30
N GLY A 47 -8.18 -6.55 3.14
CA GLY A 47 -6.75 -6.79 2.95
C GLY A 47 -5.96 -5.51 3.24
N HIS A 48 -5.01 -5.57 4.17
CA HIS A 48 -4.19 -4.43 4.56
C HIS A 48 -2.74 -4.66 4.15
N GLY A 49 -2.13 -3.64 3.57
CA GLY A 49 -0.72 -3.68 3.17
C GLY A 49 -0.13 -2.28 3.12
N MET A 50 1.19 -2.18 3.16
CA MET A 50 1.89 -0.92 3.04
C MET A 50 3.24 -1.10 2.37
N THR A 51 3.78 0.01 1.86
CA THR A 51 5.21 0.14 1.63
C THR A 51 5.75 1.35 2.40
N PHE A 52 7.02 1.26 2.78
CA PHE A 52 7.70 2.23 3.61
C PHE A 52 8.37 3.32 2.76
N THR A 53 8.25 4.57 3.20
CA THR A 53 9.04 5.69 2.72
C THR A 53 9.50 6.55 3.90
N ILE A 54 10.34 7.56 3.64
CA ILE A 54 10.91 8.44 4.68
C ILE A 54 10.41 9.89 4.58
N GLY A 55 9.17 10.09 4.11
CA GLY A 55 8.49 11.38 4.16
C GLY A 55 8.10 11.89 2.77
N ARG A 56 8.90 12.81 2.22
CA ARG A 56 8.64 13.36 0.86
C ARG A 56 8.60 12.23 -0.17
N GLY A 57 7.60 12.27 -1.06
CA GLY A 57 7.37 11.25 -2.08
C GLY A 57 6.40 10.14 -1.65
N ASN A 58 5.98 10.07 -0.38
CA ASN A 58 4.97 9.09 0.06
C ASN A 58 3.65 9.24 -0.72
N GLU A 59 3.27 10.47 -1.05
CA GLU A 59 2.08 10.79 -1.84
C GLU A 59 2.15 10.21 -3.26
N ILE A 60 3.34 10.20 -3.88
CA ILE A 60 3.57 9.62 -5.21
C ILE A 60 3.36 8.11 -5.15
N VAL A 61 3.89 7.47 -4.11
CA VAL A 61 3.71 6.03 -3.90
C VAL A 61 2.24 5.69 -3.64
N CYS A 62 1.50 6.50 -2.89
CA CYS A 62 0.05 6.34 -2.74
C CYS A 62 -0.70 6.41 -4.08
N GLN A 63 -0.28 7.26 -5.02
CA GLN A 63 -0.87 7.30 -6.36
C GLN A 63 -0.51 6.05 -7.19
N ALA A 64 0.73 5.58 -7.09
CA ALA A 64 1.15 4.34 -7.75
C ALA A 64 0.35 3.13 -7.24
N ILE A 65 0.09 3.04 -5.93
CA ILE A 65 -0.79 2.02 -5.35
C ILE A 65 -2.19 2.11 -5.95
N ARG A 66 -2.81 3.30 -6.03
CA ARG A 66 -4.16 3.46 -6.62
C ARG A 66 -4.21 2.94 -8.06
N LEU A 67 -3.21 3.30 -8.87
CA LEU A 67 -3.12 2.89 -10.27
C LEU A 67 -3.06 1.37 -10.42
N LEU A 68 -2.21 0.70 -9.64
CA LEU A 68 -2.09 -0.77 -9.69
C LEU A 68 -3.31 -1.48 -9.12
N ALA A 69 -3.89 -0.95 -8.04
CA ALA A 69 -4.98 -1.60 -7.34
C ALA A 69 -6.31 -1.55 -8.13
N ASP A 70 -6.45 -0.60 -9.05
CA ASP A 70 -7.56 -0.62 -10.03
C ASP A 70 -7.58 -1.89 -10.89
N ARG A 71 -6.43 -2.57 -11.09
CA ARG A 71 -6.36 -3.85 -11.83
C ARG A 71 -7.01 -5.01 -11.09
N VAL A 72 -7.12 -4.95 -9.76
CA VAL A 72 -7.68 -6.04 -8.92
C VAL A 72 -9.08 -5.72 -8.40
N LYS A 73 -9.53 -4.47 -8.49
CA LYS A 73 -10.92 -4.09 -8.21
C LYS A 73 -11.89 -4.88 -9.10
N GLY A 74 -12.92 -5.45 -8.50
CA GLY A 74 -13.91 -6.31 -9.16
C GLY A 74 -13.47 -7.76 -9.40
N LYS A 75 -12.24 -8.15 -9.02
CA LYS A 75 -11.78 -9.55 -9.08
C LYS A 75 -12.18 -10.29 -7.81
N SER A 76 -12.44 -11.59 -7.93
CA SER A 76 -12.58 -12.45 -6.76
C SER A 76 -11.22 -12.84 -6.19
N LEU A 77 -11.15 -12.94 -4.87
CA LEU A 77 -9.96 -13.39 -4.16
C LEU A 77 -9.53 -14.78 -4.65
N ASP A 78 -10.46 -15.73 -4.74
CA ASP A 78 -10.19 -17.10 -5.20
C ASP A 78 -9.48 -17.11 -6.57
N SER A 79 -9.87 -16.22 -7.49
CA SER A 79 -9.23 -16.13 -8.82
C SER A 79 -7.81 -15.60 -8.79
N LEU A 80 -7.50 -14.69 -7.86
CA LEU A 80 -6.20 -14.06 -7.72
C LEU A 80 -5.20 -14.98 -6.99
N VAL A 81 -5.70 -15.80 -6.05
CA VAL A 81 -4.83 -16.67 -5.23
C VAL A 81 -4.64 -18.07 -5.80
N ALA A 82 -5.41 -18.46 -6.82
CA ALA A 82 -5.26 -19.75 -7.49
C ALA A 82 -3.87 -19.94 -8.14
N ASP A 83 -3.25 -18.84 -8.59
CA ASP A 83 -1.87 -18.80 -9.07
C ASP A 83 -1.25 -17.42 -8.78
N TRP A 84 -0.48 -17.35 -7.71
CA TRP A 84 0.20 -16.11 -7.28
C TRP A 84 1.22 -15.60 -8.29
N GLY A 85 1.89 -16.49 -9.03
CA GLY A 85 2.89 -16.11 -10.02
C GLY A 85 2.25 -15.45 -11.24
N LYS A 86 1.07 -15.93 -11.65
CA LYS A 86 0.26 -15.31 -12.69
C LYS A 86 -0.30 -13.96 -12.25
N THR A 87 -0.81 -13.87 -11.03
CA THR A 87 -1.30 -12.60 -10.46
C THR A 87 -0.20 -11.56 -10.36
N TRP A 88 0.99 -11.94 -9.91
CA TRP A 88 2.13 -11.03 -9.82
C TRP A 88 2.54 -10.46 -11.19
N ARG A 89 2.47 -11.26 -12.27
CA ARG A 89 2.79 -10.81 -13.63
C ARG A 89 1.69 -9.96 -14.27
N TYR A 90 0.46 -10.10 -13.78
CA TYR A 90 -0.68 -9.32 -14.23
C TYR A 90 -0.71 -7.91 -13.60
N LEU A 91 -0.26 -7.79 -12.35
CA LEU A 91 -0.10 -6.51 -11.66
C LEU A 91 0.93 -5.64 -12.37
#